data_AF-A0A9E0R095-F1
#
_entry.id   AF-A0A9E0R095-F1
#
_cell.length_a   1.000
_cell.length_b   1.000
_cell.length_c   1.000
_cell.angle_alpha   90.00
_cell.angle_beta   90.00
_cell.angle_gamma   90.00
#
_symmetry.space_group_name_H-M   'P 1'
#
loop_
_entity.id
_entity.type
_entity.pdbx_description
1 polymer ?
#
loop_
_entity_poly.entity_id
_entity_poly.type
_entity_poly.pdbx_seq_one_letter_code
_entity_poly.pdbx_strand_id
1 'polypeptide(L)'
;MGEVVLAAKVTHVPSMFISEQEGPLHGIRDAAIEGLRKIGDLCRERKVDTIVIADTHWLVNAGFHINAKPDMSGVFTSTEFPHFLNNMEYSYTGDPELGQLIAETATKSGVTTLCHHEIDTLEIQYGTLVPLRYMGIDKDIKVVSIAGWMYDADLEESKVVGEAILNAVKKSGKRVAFLASGSLSHRIPPNKVVGDYLFKISRPLNQEIDLMVLDMWKQGRTKDFLDIMPKYAEDCSGEGGMHDTAMLFGLLGWDKYEGEAEIMTEYFPSSGTGQCNVVFPLMPSEKPDYTVHPV
;
A
#
# COMPACT_ATOMS: atom_id res chain seq x y z
N MET A 1 -19.84 -8.83 11.96
CA MET A 1 -19.07 -9.22 10.75
C MET A 1 -17.99 -8.16 10.58
N GLY A 2 -16.77 -8.54 10.24
CA GLY A 2 -15.72 -7.54 10.01
C GLY A 2 -15.92 -6.86 8.65
N GLU A 3 -15.29 -5.71 8.47
CA GLU A 3 -15.43 -4.90 7.27
C GLU A 3 -14.13 -4.15 6.96
N VAL A 4 -13.84 -3.99 5.68
CA VAL A 4 -12.86 -2.99 5.26
C VAL A 4 -13.56 -1.64 5.37
N VAL A 5 -12.93 -0.66 6.00
CA VAL A 5 -13.50 0.68 6.23
C VAL A 5 -12.68 1.77 5.57
N LEU A 6 -11.47 1.46 5.08
CA LEU A 6 -10.65 2.36 4.29
C LEU A 6 -9.76 1.54 3.33
N ALA A 7 -9.60 2.01 2.10
CA ALA A 7 -8.66 1.47 1.14
C ALA A 7 -7.92 2.65 0.48
N ALA A 8 -6.59 2.59 0.41
CA ALA A 8 -5.79 3.67 -0.15
C ALA A 8 -4.53 3.18 -0.87
N LYS A 9 -4.07 3.94 -1.86
CA LYS A 9 -2.72 3.89 -2.42
C LYS A 9 -1.93 5.05 -1.81
N VAL A 10 -0.78 4.76 -1.20
CA VAL A 10 -0.03 5.75 -0.40
C VAL A 10 1.44 5.78 -0.77
N THR A 11 2.02 6.98 -0.78
CA THR A 11 3.45 7.19 -0.97
C THR A 11 4.23 6.87 0.31
N HIS A 12 5.47 6.42 0.14
CA HIS A 12 6.41 6.18 1.23
C HIS A 12 7.81 6.73 0.90
N VAL A 13 7.89 7.76 0.06
CA VAL A 13 9.19 8.25 -0.40
C VAL A 13 10.07 8.73 0.75
N PRO A 14 11.32 8.27 0.84
CA PRO A 14 12.19 8.73 1.92
C PRO A 14 12.54 10.22 1.89
N SER A 15 12.30 10.91 0.77
CA SER A 15 12.44 12.37 0.68
C SER A 15 11.48 13.12 1.62
N MET A 16 10.45 12.45 2.15
CA MET A 16 9.64 12.98 3.24
C MET A 16 10.44 13.12 4.54
N PHE A 17 11.36 12.19 4.83
CA PHE A 17 12.24 12.28 6.00
C PHE A 17 13.21 13.46 5.87
N ILE A 18 13.67 13.73 4.64
CA ILE A 18 14.47 14.94 4.32
C ILE A 18 13.63 16.20 4.53
N SER A 19 12.34 16.17 4.15
CA SER A 19 11.42 17.30 4.28
C SER A 19 11.21 17.78 5.72
N GLU A 20 11.38 16.89 6.71
CA GLU A 20 11.27 17.25 8.13
C GLU A 20 12.52 17.94 8.69
N GLN A 21 13.67 17.74 8.06
CA GLN A 21 14.95 18.27 8.56
C GLN A 21 15.07 19.77 8.30
N GLU A 22 15.77 20.48 9.19
CA GLU A 22 16.11 21.88 8.96
C GLU A 22 17.05 22.00 7.75
N GLY A 23 16.80 22.99 6.87
CA GLY A 23 17.65 23.28 5.74
C GLY A 23 16.89 23.68 4.48
N PRO A 24 17.58 23.76 3.32
CA PRO A 24 16.98 24.21 2.06
C PRO A 24 15.86 23.30 1.53
N LEU A 25 15.81 22.05 1.99
CA LEU A 25 14.82 21.06 1.60
C LEU A 25 13.72 20.89 2.66
N HIS A 26 13.68 21.72 3.69
CA HIS A 26 12.59 21.70 4.65
C HIS A 26 11.25 22.00 3.95
N GLY A 27 10.22 21.21 4.25
CA GLY A 27 8.86 21.39 3.75
C GLY A 27 8.61 20.95 2.30
N ILE A 28 9.60 20.39 1.59
CA ILE A 28 9.46 20.01 0.17
C ILE A 28 8.39 18.93 -0.09
N ARG A 29 7.98 18.17 0.94
CA ARG A 29 6.95 17.12 0.89
C ARG A 29 5.77 17.39 1.81
N ASP A 30 5.54 18.63 2.25
CA ASP A 30 4.44 18.95 3.18
C ASP A 30 3.06 18.50 2.65
N ALA A 31 2.80 18.65 1.35
CA ALA A 31 1.55 18.20 0.75
C ALA A 31 1.34 16.68 0.85
N ALA A 32 2.42 15.89 0.75
CA ALA A 32 2.38 14.44 0.86
C ALA A 32 2.21 13.99 2.31
N ILE A 33 2.93 14.64 3.22
CA ILE A 33 2.81 14.42 4.67
C ILE A 33 1.38 14.75 5.13
N GLU A 34 0.83 15.87 4.69
CA GLU A 34 -0.53 16.29 5.04
C GLU A 34 -1.60 15.34 4.45
N GLY A 35 -1.40 14.83 3.24
CA GLY A 35 -2.29 13.79 2.67
C GLY A 35 -2.31 12.51 3.51
N LEU A 36 -1.15 12.06 3.99
CA LEU A 36 -1.07 10.90 4.89
C LEU A 36 -1.69 11.19 6.25
N ARG A 37 -1.50 12.38 6.83
CA ARG A 37 -2.16 12.78 8.08
C ARG A 37 -3.68 12.67 7.97
N LYS A 38 -4.27 13.17 6.87
CA LYS A 38 -5.70 13.04 6.59
C LYS A 38 -6.14 11.58 6.49
N ILE A 39 -5.37 10.72 5.83
CA ILE A 39 -5.67 9.27 5.77
C ILE A 39 -5.61 8.65 7.17
N GLY A 40 -4.64 9.05 8.00
CA GLY A 40 -4.58 8.67 9.41
C GLY A 40 -5.81 9.14 10.21
N ASP A 41 -6.28 10.36 9.98
CA ASP A 41 -7.49 10.89 10.63
C ASP A 41 -8.71 10.07 10.23
N LEU A 42 -8.84 9.71 8.95
CA LEU A 42 -9.88 8.80 8.49
C LEU A 42 -9.80 7.43 9.18
N CYS A 43 -8.61 6.88 9.43
CA CYS A 43 -8.47 5.64 10.20
C CYS A 43 -9.03 5.78 11.62
N ARG A 44 -8.73 6.89 12.30
CA ARG A 44 -9.24 7.17 13.66
C ARG A 44 -10.74 7.41 13.67
N GLU A 45 -11.25 8.25 12.78
CA GLU A 45 -12.68 8.54 12.62
C GLU A 45 -13.50 7.29 12.33
N ARG A 46 -12.97 6.43 11.45
CA ARG A 46 -13.59 5.15 11.07
C ARG A 46 -13.27 4.04 12.06
N LYS A 47 -12.63 4.32 13.20
CA LYS A 47 -12.33 3.35 14.28
C LYS A 47 -11.70 2.06 13.74
N VAL A 48 -10.63 2.21 12.95
CA VAL A 48 -9.87 1.08 12.42
C VAL A 48 -9.23 0.32 13.59
N ASP A 49 -9.43 -1.00 13.62
CA ASP A 49 -8.78 -1.89 14.58
C ASP A 49 -7.38 -2.30 14.11
N THR A 50 -7.25 -2.55 12.79
CA THR A 50 -6.02 -3.05 12.17
C THR A 50 -5.80 -2.43 10.79
N ILE A 51 -4.58 -1.96 10.52
CA ILE A 51 -4.09 -1.59 9.19
C ILE A 51 -3.38 -2.80 8.58
N VAL A 52 -3.83 -3.22 7.40
CA VAL A 52 -3.10 -4.14 6.52
C VAL A 52 -2.40 -3.31 5.47
N ILE A 53 -1.08 -3.46 5.33
CA ILE A 53 -0.26 -2.66 4.42
C ILE A 53 0.57 -3.58 3.51
N ALA A 54 0.41 -3.42 2.20
CA ALA A 54 1.24 -4.08 1.21
C ALA A 54 2.48 -3.20 0.94
N ASP A 55 3.66 -3.73 1.24
CA ASP A 55 4.94 -3.01 1.24
C ASP A 55 5.77 -3.39 0.01
N THR A 56 5.89 -2.50 -0.96
CA THR A 56 6.68 -2.75 -2.19
C THR A 56 8.18 -2.82 -1.97
N HIS A 57 8.71 -2.45 -0.81
CA HIS A 57 10.13 -2.62 -0.47
C HIS A 57 10.43 -3.96 0.22
N TRP A 58 9.40 -4.76 0.50
CA TRP A 58 9.60 -6.13 0.94
C TRP A 58 9.53 -7.10 -0.24
N LEU A 59 10.69 -7.23 -0.91
CA LEU A 59 10.90 -8.20 -1.99
C LEU A 59 11.01 -9.63 -1.45
N VAL A 60 10.23 -10.54 -2.04
CA VAL A 60 10.23 -11.97 -1.70
C VAL A 60 10.28 -12.86 -2.95
N ASN A 61 10.74 -14.10 -2.79
CA ASN A 61 11.02 -15.01 -3.91
C ASN A 61 10.10 -16.23 -3.98
N ALA A 62 9.48 -16.66 -2.88
CA ALA A 62 8.78 -17.94 -2.81
C ALA A 62 7.59 -17.86 -1.83
N GLY A 63 6.41 -17.60 -2.38
CA GLY A 63 5.20 -17.38 -1.61
C GLY A 63 5.15 -15.97 -1.01
N PHE A 64 3.93 -15.46 -0.83
CA PHE A 64 3.73 -14.18 -0.17
C PHE A 64 4.00 -14.34 1.32
N HIS A 65 4.57 -13.31 1.93
CA HIS A 65 4.89 -13.32 3.36
C HIS A 65 4.18 -12.17 4.07
N ILE A 66 3.73 -12.46 5.28
CA ILE A 66 3.04 -11.51 6.15
C ILE A 66 3.83 -11.40 7.45
N ASN A 67 4.17 -10.19 7.87
CA ASN A 67 4.70 -9.89 9.19
C ASN A 67 3.54 -9.42 10.08
N ALA A 68 3.24 -10.20 11.11
CA ALA A 68 2.17 -9.94 12.06
C ALA A 68 2.63 -10.14 13.52
N LYS A 69 3.92 -9.95 13.81
CA LYS A 69 4.50 -10.10 15.16
C LYS A 69 3.73 -9.28 16.20
N PRO A 70 3.46 -9.81 17.41
CA PRO A 70 2.78 -9.06 18.46
C PRO A 70 3.47 -7.74 18.82
N ASP A 71 4.81 -7.76 18.92
CA ASP A 71 5.65 -6.57 19.08
C ASP A 71 6.38 -6.27 17.78
N MET A 72 6.12 -5.09 17.24
CA MET A 72 6.71 -4.55 16.02
C MET A 72 7.51 -3.29 16.36
N SER A 73 8.44 -3.42 17.31
CA SER A 73 9.34 -2.35 17.72
C SER A 73 10.77 -2.59 17.23
N GLY A 74 11.49 -1.51 16.93
CA GLY A 74 12.87 -1.60 16.47
C GLY A 74 13.47 -0.26 16.09
N VAL A 75 14.67 -0.32 15.50
CA VAL A 75 15.38 0.83 14.95
C VAL A 75 15.75 0.52 13.51
N PHE A 76 15.18 1.24 12.57
CA PHE A 76 15.34 0.98 11.15
C PHE A 76 16.43 1.87 10.52
N THR A 77 17.21 1.28 9.62
CA THR A 77 18.04 2.00 8.65
C THR A 77 17.81 1.43 7.26
N SER A 78 17.51 2.30 6.30
CA SER A 78 17.28 1.91 4.91
C SER A 78 18.55 1.34 4.30
N THR A 79 18.44 0.17 3.68
CA THR A 79 19.53 -0.42 2.89
C THR A 79 19.73 0.33 1.57
N GLU A 80 18.66 0.85 0.98
CA GLU A 80 18.69 1.64 -0.25
C GLU A 80 19.25 3.05 -0.02
N PHE A 81 18.94 3.64 1.13
CA PHE A 81 19.27 5.02 1.42
C PHE A 81 19.67 5.32 2.87
N PRO A 82 20.73 4.68 3.38
CA PRO A 82 21.13 4.80 4.79
C PRO A 82 21.61 6.21 5.17
N HIS A 83 22.02 7.03 4.19
CA HIS A 83 22.56 8.38 4.45
C HIS A 83 21.48 9.41 4.81
N PHE A 84 20.19 9.14 4.57
CA PHE A 84 19.10 10.01 5.01
C PHE A 84 18.03 9.31 5.86
N LEU A 85 17.77 8.01 5.65
CA LEU A 85 16.78 7.25 6.42
C LEU A 85 17.51 6.21 7.27
N ASN A 86 17.93 6.65 8.45
CA ASN A 86 18.67 5.86 9.42
C ASN A 86 18.22 6.16 10.84
N ASN A 87 18.56 5.26 11.76
CA ASN A 87 18.27 5.39 13.19
C ASN A 87 16.80 5.75 13.47
N MET A 88 15.87 5.28 12.63
CA MET A 88 14.46 5.57 12.75
C MET A 88 13.85 4.60 13.75
N GLU A 89 13.65 5.04 14.99
CA GLU A 89 12.91 4.29 15.98
C GLU A 89 11.45 4.14 15.56
N TYR A 90 10.90 2.94 15.77
CA TYR A 90 9.49 2.66 15.54
C TYR A 90 8.96 1.69 16.60
N SER A 91 7.67 1.77 16.89
CA SER A 91 7.03 0.89 17.87
C SER A 91 5.55 0.72 17.55
N TYR A 92 5.20 -0.43 16.97
CA TYR A 92 3.83 -0.80 16.62
C TYR A 92 3.42 -2.11 17.29
N THR A 93 2.13 -2.42 17.23
CA THR A 93 1.58 -3.70 17.69
C THR A 93 1.02 -4.46 16.49
N GLY A 94 1.42 -5.72 16.30
CA GLY A 94 0.90 -6.52 15.20
C GLY A 94 -0.43 -7.20 15.49
N ASP A 95 -1.03 -7.77 14.45
CA ASP A 95 -2.25 -8.57 14.55
C ASP A 95 -2.04 -10.02 14.06
N PRO A 96 -1.46 -10.91 14.90
CA PRO A 96 -1.19 -12.30 14.53
C PRO A 96 -2.43 -13.05 14.03
N GLU A 97 -3.58 -12.81 14.66
CA GLU A 97 -4.84 -13.47 14.33
C GLU A 97 -5.31 -13.11 12.91
N LEU A 98 -5.32 -11.82 12.57
CA LEU A 98 -5.70 -11.38 11.23
C LEU A 98 -4.66 -11.83 10.19
N GLY A 99 -3.37 -11.67 10.48
CA GLY A 99 -2.29 -12.10 9.58
C GLY A 99 -2.37 -13.59 9.23
N GLN A 100 -2.59 -14.43 10.24
CA GLN A 100 -2.75 -15.88 10.05
C GLN A 100 -3.99 -16.19 9.21
N LEU A 101 -5.11 -15.53 9.48
CA LEU A 101 -6.36 -15.72 8.74
C LEU A 101 -6.23 -15.32 7.26
N ILE A 102 -5.49 -14.24 6.96
CA ILE A 102 -5.20 -13.81 5.58
C ILE A 102 -4.36 -14.89 4.88
N ALA A 103 -3.25 -15.32 5.50
CA ALA A 103 -2.34 -16.31 4.93
C ALA A 103 -3.04 -17.64 4.60
N GLU A 104 -3.87 -18.14 5.53
CA GLU A 104 -4.66 -19.35 5.31
C GLU A 104 -5.69 -19.18 4.20
N THR A 105 -6.33 -18.01 4.11
CA THR A 105 -7.37 -17.74 3.10
C THR A 105 -6.76 -17.66 1.70
N ALA A 106 -5.62 -16.99 1.54
CA ALA A 106 -4.90 -16.90 0.28
C ALA A 106 -4.37 -18.27 -0.16
N THR A 107 -3.77 -19.03 0.76
CA THR A 107 -3.26 -20.37 0.48
C THR A 107 -4.37 -21.34 0.06
N LYS A 108 -5.54 -21.29 0.71
CA LYS A 108 -6.72 -22.07 0.31
C LYS A 108 -7.27 -21.66 -1.06
N SER A 109 -6.97 -20.44 -1.50
CA SER A 109 -7.37 -19.90 -2.81
C SER A 109 -6.30 -20.13 -3.88
N GLY A 110 -5.26 -20.90 -3.59
CA GLY A 110 -4.24 -21.33 -4.55
C GLY A 110 -2.94 -20.52 -4.55
N VAL A 111 -2.83 -19.48 -3.72
CA VAL A 111 -1.63 -18.62 -3.64
C VAL A 111 -0.94 -18.83 -2.30
N THR A 112 0.21 -19.52 -2.33
CA THR A 112 1.01 -19.82 -1.13
C THR A 112 1.35 -18.53 -0.38
N THR A 113 0.85 -18.41 0.84
CA THR A 113 1.04 -17.24 1.69
C THR A 113 1.35 -17.68 3.12
N LEU A 114 2.37 -17.08 3.74
CA LEU A 114 2.90 -17.48 5.04
C LEU A 114 2.86 -16.30 6.01
N CYS A 115 2.24 -16.51 7.18
CA CYS A 115 2.24 -15.52 8.25
C CYS A 115 3.36 -15.78 9.25
N HIS A 116 4.11 -14.73 9.57
CA HIS A 116 5.22 -14.73 10.51
C HIS A 116 4.86 -13.87 11.70
N HIS A 117 4.59 -14.51 12.83
CA HIS A 117 4.37 -13.84 14.12
C HIS A 117 5.33 -14.31 15.23
N GLU A 118 6.25 -15.23 14.92
CA GLU A 118 7.21 -15.83 15.86
C GLU A 118 8.69 -15.62 15.46
N ILE A 119 8.96 -14.90 14.37
CA ILE A 119 10.33 -14.66 13.90
C ILE A 119 10.83 -13.31 14.44
N ASP A 120 11.50 -13.32 15.59
CA ASP A 120 11.93 -12.11 16.29
C ASP A 120 12.74 -11.15 15.41
N THR A 121 13.64 -11.69 14.57
CA THR A 121 14.53 -10.92 13.70
C THR A 121 13.90 -10.42 12.40
N LEU A 122 12.62 -10.74 12.14
CA LEU A 122 11.93 -10.23 10.96
C LEU A 122 11.49 -8.78 11.19
N GLU A 123 12.28 -7.84 10.67
CA GLU A 123 12.03 -6.39 10.77
C GLU A 123 10.96 -5.92 9.77
N ILE A 124 10.53 -4.67 9.94
CA ILE A 124 9.56 -4.01 9.04
C ILE A 124 10.34 -3.12 8.06
N GLN A 125 9.95 -3.15 6.78
CA GLN A 125 10.57 -2.31 5.75
C GLN A 125 9.99 -0.89 5.74
N TYR A 126 10.72 0.05 5.14
CA TYR A 126 10.33 1.45 5.18
C TYR A 126 9.07 1.77 4.37
N GLY A 127 8.70 0.94 3.39
CA GLY A 127 7.43 1.06 2.70
C GLY A 127 6.25 0.97 3.67
N THR A 128 6.38 0.21 4.76
CA THR A 128 5.41 0.19 5.86
C THR A 128 5.64 1.33 6.85
N LEU A 129 6.88 1.56 7.26
CA LEU A 129 7.17 2.50 8.36
C LEU A 129 6.87 3.96 8.01
N VAL A 130 7.17 4.39 6.78
CA VAL A 130 7.01 5.79 6.36
C VAL A 130 5.54 6.22 6.35
N PRO A 131 4.59 5.49 5.72
CA PRO A 131 3.18 5.85 5.79
C PRO A 131 2.65 5.87 7.22
N LEU A 132 2.93 4.84 8.02
CA LEU A 132 2.44 4.75 9.40
C LEU A 132 2.92 5.93 10.26
N ARG A 133 4.19 6.33 10.11
CA ARG A 133 4.76 7.50 10.80
C ARG A 133 3.98 8.77 10.47
N TYR A 134 3.78 9.06 9.18
CA TYR A 134 3.15 10.32 8.76
C TYR A 134 1.62 10.32 8.88
N MET A 135 0.99 9.14 8.89
CA MET A 135 -0.41 8.97 9.30
C MET A 135 -0.61 9.18 10.82
N GLY A 136 0.47 9.20 11.59
CA GLY A 136 0.43 9.33 13.06
C GLY A 136 -0.22 8.11 13.71
N ILE A 137 0.13 6.91 13.25
CA ILE A 137 -0.35 5.65 13.82
C ILE A 137 0.47 5.31 15.06
N ASP A 138 -0.21 4.92 16.13
CA ASP A 138 0.39 4.43 17.39
C ASP A 138 -0.12 2.99 17.68
N LYS A 139 0.18 2.45 18.85
CA LYS A 139 -0.15 1.07 19.27
C LYS A 139 -1.64 0.80 19.46
N ASP A 140 -2.49 1.81 19.39
CA ASP A 140 -3.94 1.67 19.47
C ASP A 140 -4.53 1.04 18.20
N ILE A 141 -3.87 1.20 17.05
CA ILE A 141 -4.22 0.55 15.79
C ILE A 141 -3.17 -0.51 15.47
N LYS A 142 -3.62 -1.76 15.28
CA LYS A 142 -2.69 -2.86 14.99
C LYS A 142 -2.19 -2.81 13.54
N VAL A 143 -1.09 -3.49 13.26
CA VAL A 143 -0.46 -3.52 11.92
C VAL A 143 -0.27 -4.95 11.43
N VAL A 144 -0.52 -5.16 10.14
CA VAL A 144 -0.15 -6.37 9.39
C VAL A 144 0.57 -5.91 8.14
N SER A 145 1.87 -6.18 8.04
CA SER A 145 2.65 -5.87 6.84
C SER A 145 2.69 -7.09 5.93
N ILE A 146 2.40 -6.91 4.64
CA ILE A 146 2.43 -7.96 3.62
C ILE A 146 3.51 -7.59 2.62
N ALA A 147 4.32 -8.57 2.20
CA ALA A 147 5.27 -8.40 1.11
C ALA A 147 4.52 -8.00 -0.18
N GLY A 148 4.64 -6.72 -0.55
CA GLY A 148 3.98 -6.12 -1.70
C GLY A 148 4.79 -6.21 -2.99
N TRP A 149 5.89 -7.00 -3.00
CA TRP A 149 6.69 -7.27 -4.18
C TRP A 149 7.16 -8.73 -4.23
N MET A 150 6.59 -9.51 -5.14
CA MET A 150 7.10 -10.84 -5.49
C MET A 150 8.05 -10.72 -6.67
N TYR A 151 9.20 -11.38 -6.62
CA TYR A 151 10.20 -11.31 -7.69
C TYR A 151 9.65 -11.82 -9.03
N ASP A 152 8.89 -12.93 -9.00
CA ASP A 152 8.35 -13.59 -10.18
C ASP A 152 6.97 -14.18 -9.86
N ALA A 153 5.92 -13.37 -10.07
CA ALA A 153 4.54 -13.81 -10.01
C ALA A 153 3.66 -12.97 -10.94
N ASP A 154 2.58 -13.57 -11.42
CA ASP A 154 1.55 -12.85 -12.17
C ASP A 154 0.75 -11.93 -11.24
N LEU A 155 0.25 -10.81 -11.77
CA LEU A 155 -0.63 -9.89 -11.03
C LEU A 155 -1.93 -10.57 -10.56
N GLU A 156 -2.35 -11.65 -11.23
CA GLU A 156 -3.49 -12.46 -10.79
C GLU A 156 -3.25 -13.08 -9.40
N GLU A 157 -2.02 -13.49 -9.06
CA GLU A 157 -1.74 -13.99 -7.71
C GLU A 157 -1.91 -12.89 -6.66
N SER A 158 -1.49 -11.67 -6.96
CA SER A 158 -1.69 -10.52 -6.07
C SER A 158 -3.14 -10.10 -5.94
N LYS A 159 -3.92 -10.17 -7.03
CA LYS A 159 -5.37 -10.01 -6.96
C LYS A 159 -5.99 -11.04 -6.01
N VAL A 160 -5.62 -12.32 -6.11
CA VAL A 160 -6.12 -13.37 -5.19
C VAL A 160 -5.74 -13.09 -3.74
N VAL A 161 -4.54 -12.55 -3.47
CA VAL A 161 -4.16 -12.09 -2.12
C VAL A 161 -5.08 -10.94 -1.66
N GLY A 162 -5.38 -9.96 -2.53
CA GLY A 162 -6.35 -8.90 -2.26
C GLY A 162 -7.74 -9.41 -1.90
N GLU A 163 -8.27 -10.34 -2.68
CA GLU A 163 -9.55 -11.00 -2.43
C GLU A 163 -9.53 -11.80 -1.11
N ALA A 164 -8.40 -12.46 -0.82
CA ALA A 164 -8.21 -13.19 0.43
C ALA A 164 -8.19 -12.27 1.66
N ILE A 165 -7.62 -11.05 1.54
CA ILE A 165 -7.68 -10.03 2.60
C ILE A 165 -9.13 -9.67 2.88
N LEU A 166 -9.93 -9.33 1.86
CA LEU A 166 -11.35 -9.01 2.03
C LEU A 166 -12.11 -10.15 2.73
N ASN A 167 -11.87 -11.38 2.30
CA ASN A 167 -12.52 -12.57 2.86
C ASN A 167 -12.10 -12.88 4.31
N ALA A 168 -10.84 -12.65 4.66
CA ALA A 168 -10.34 -12.75 6.02
C ALA A 168 -10.96 -11.68 6.93
N VAL A 169 -11.02 -10.43 6.45
CA VAL A 169 -11.64 -9.32 7.19
C VAL A 169 -13.10 -9.59 7.51
N LYS A 170 -13.90 -10.08 6.55
CA LYS A 170 -15.31 -10.43 6.81
C LYS A 170 -15.48 -11.42 7.97
N LYS A 171 -14.54 -12.36 8.12
CA LYS A 171 -14.53 -13.39 9.16
C LYS A 171 -13.93 -12.94 10.50
N SER A 172 -13.12 -11.87 10.51
CA SER A 172 -12.37 -11.46 11.71
C SER A 172 -13.20 -10.66 12.73
N GLY A 173 -14.30 -10.03 12.29
CA GLY A 173 -15.06 -9.11 13.14
C GLY A 173 -14.40 -7.73 13.32
N LYS A 174 -13.29 -7.46 12.64
CA LYS A 174 -12.50 -6.22 12.76
C LYS A 174 -12.85 -5.20 11.68
N ARG A 175 -12.66 -3.92 11.98
CA ARG A 175 -12.68 -2.80 11.05
C ARG A 175 -11.26 -2.60 10.53
N VAL A 176 -11.05 -2.84 9.23
CA VAL A 176 -9.70 -2.88 8.65
C VAL A 176 -9.50 -1.76 7.64
N ALA A 177 -8.35 -1.11 7.70
CA ALA A 177 -7.86 -0.27 6.61
C ALA A 177 -6.85 -1.05 5.78
N PHE A 178 -6.91 -0.93 4.45
CA PHE A 178 -5.91 -1.48 3.55
C PHE A 178 -5.10 -0.37 2.88
N LEU A 179 -3.78 -0.48 2.91
CA LEU A 179 -2.86 0.45 2.27
C LEU A 179 -2.00 -0.29 1.24
N ALA A 180 -2.17 0.04 -0.03
CA ALA A 180 -1.18 -0.26 -1.06
C ALA A 180 -0.06 0.78 -0.93
N SER A 181 1.04 0.41 -0.27
CA SER A 181 2.16 1.30 -0.06
C SER A 181 3.16 1.11 -1.18
N GLY A 182 3.13 2.05 -2.11
CA GLY A 182 3.83 1.98 -3.39
C GLY A 182 3.61 3.27 -4.17
N SER A 183 4.59 3.65 -4.96
CA SER A 183 4.46 4.70 -5.95
C SER A 183 3.78 4.20 -7.23
N LEU A 184 3.68 5.10 -8.20
CA LEU A 184 3.23 4.84 -9.56
C LEU A 184 4.42 4.34 -10.39
N SER A 185 4.88 5.11 -11.37
CA SER A 185 6.06 4.77 -12.15
C SER A 185 7.32 4.85 -11.27
N HIS A 186 8.15 3.81 -11.31
CA HIS A 186 9.26 3.64 -10.36
C HIS A 186 10.58 3.32 -11.07
N ARG A 187 10.94 4.16 -12.03
CA ARG A 187 12.26 4.14 -12.67
C ARG A 187 13.20 5.05 -11.88
N ILE A 188 14.20 4.49 -11.20
CA ILE A 188 15.28 5.29 -10.60
C ILE A 188 16.26 5.77 -11.69
N PRO A 189 16.70 7.04 -11.69
CA PRO A 189 17.67 7.56 -12.64
C PRO A 189 19.04 6.89 -12.47
N PRO A 190 19.89 6.88 -13.51
CA PRO A 190 21.26 6.40 -13.38
C PRO A 190 22.03 7.14 -12.27
N ASN A 191 22.82 6.42 -11.48
CA ASN A 191 23.57 6.97 -10.34
C ASN A 191 24.35 8.27 -10.65
N LYS A 192 24.92 8.37 -11.86
CA LYS A 192 25.65 9.57 -12.32
C LYS A 192 24.87 10.88 -12.31
N VAL A 193 23.54 10.83 -12.32
CA VAL A 193 22.65 12.01 -12.40
C VAL A 193 21.55 11.99 -11.35
N VAL A 194 21.50 11.00 -10.45
CA VAL A 194 20.36 10.79 -9.53
C VAL A 194 20.06 12.00 -8.65
N GLY A 195 21.07 12.78 -8.27
CA GLY A 195 20.90 14.02 -7.49
C GLY A 195 20.06 15.09 -8.20
N ASP A 196 20.00 15.10 -9.53
CA ASP A 196 19.27 16.11 -10.32
C ASP A 196 17.76 15.81 -10.46
N TYR A 197 17.31 14.67 -9.92
CA TYR A 197 15.97 14.12 -10.12
C TYR A 197 15.09 14.16 -8.87
N LEU A 198 15.52 14.85 -7.80
CA LEU A 198 14.71 15.01 -6.59
C LEU A 198 13.28 15.52 -6.90
N PHE A 199 13.12 16.36 -7.93
CA PHE A 199 11.85 16.93 -8.36
C PHE A 199 11.46 16.56 -9.80
N LYS A 200 12.00 15.46 -10.35
CA LYS A 200 11.74 15.06 -11.75
C LYS A 200 11.38 13.58 -11.83
N ILE A 201 10.63 13.23 -12.87
CA ILE A 201 10.41 11.84 -13.29
C ILE A 201 11.56 11.41 -14.21
N SER A 202 11.98 10.16 -14.11
CA SER A 202 13.11 9.62 -14.89
C SER A 202 12.85 9.59 -16.39
N ARG A 203 11.60 9.44 -16.78
CA ARG A 203 11.15 9.42 -18.18
C ARG A 203 9.93 10.32 -18.32
N PRO A 204 9.94 11.37 -19.16
CA PRO A 204 8.78 12.23 -19.34
C PRO A 204 7.50 11.46 -19.72
N LEU A 205 7.61 10.39 -20.52
CA LEU A 205 6.47 9.54 -20.86
C LEU A 205 5.82 8.89 -19.62
N ASN A 206 6.62 8.48 -18.63
CA ASN A 206 6.08 7.90 -17.40
C ASN A 206 5.17 8.90 -16.68
N GLN A 207 5.53 10.20 -16.67
CA GLN A 207 4.72 11.23 -16.02
C GLN A 207 3.33 11.35 -16.67
N GLU A 208 3.28 11.36 -18.01
CA GLU A 208 1.99 11.42 -18.73
C GLU A 208 1.12 10.20 -18.45
N ILE A 209 1.74 9.02 -18.37
CA ILE A 209 1.02 7.77 -18.09
C ILE A 209 0.56 7.74 -16.63
N ASP A 210 1.37 8.19 -15.66
CA ASP A 210 0.97 8.34 -14.25
C ASP A 210 -0.27 9.24 -14.12
N LEU A 211 -0.26 10.39 -14.79
CA LEU A 211 -1.38 11.34 -14.78
C LEU A 211 -2.64 10.73 -15.44
N MET A 212 -2.47 9.95 -16.52
CA MET A 212 -3.56 9.20 -17.13
C MET A 212 -4.15 8.15 -16.19
N VAL A 213 -3.31 7.41 -15.44
CA VAL A 213 -3.76 6.43 -14.43
C VAL A 213 -4.57 7.12 -13.32
N LEU A 214 -4.07 8.23 -12.79
CA LEU A 214 -4.79 9.01 -11.77
C LEU A 214 -6.13 9.55 -12.28
N ASP A 215 -6.17 9.98 -13.54
CA ASP A 215 -7.41 10.40 -14.20
C ASP A 215 -8.41 9.24 -14.37
N MET A 216 -7.94 8.04 -14.73
CA MET A 216 -8.78 6.83 -14.74
C MET A 216 -9.37 6.52 -13.36
N TRP A 217 -8.56 6.59 -12.30
CA TRP A 217 -9.03 6.34 -10.93
C TRP A 217 -10.04 7.39 -10.47
N LYS A 218 -9.80 8.68 -10.75
CA LYS A 218 -10.75 9.76 -10.44
C LYS A 218 -12.11 9.58 -11.12
N GLN A 219 -12.13 9.07 -12.34
CA GLN A 219 -13.35 8.91 -13.14
C GLN A 219 -14.02 7.54 -12.96
N GLY A 220 -13.54 6.70 -12.03
CA GLY A 220 -14.08 5.34 -11.83
C GLY A 220 -13.87 4.42 -13.04
N ARG A 221 -12.93 4.75 -13.94
CA ARG A 221 -12.58 3.94 -15.12
C ARG A 221 -11.66 2.78 -14.75
N THR A 222 -12.06 2.01 -13.74
CA THR A 222 -11.24 0.92 -13.18
C THR A 222 -10.95 -0.16 -14.23
N LYS A 223 -11.93 -0.51 -15.05
CA LYS A 223 -11.72 -1.50 -16.12
C LYS A 223 -10.64 -1.06 -17.11
N ASP A 224 -10.69 0.18 -17.58
CA ASP A 224 -9.69 0.74 -18.48
C ASP A 224 -8.28 0.71 -17.86
N PHE A 225 -8.19 1.01 -16.55
CA PHE A 225 -6.93 0.91 -15.81
C PHE A 225 -6.43 -0.55 -15.72
N LEU A 226 -7.30 -1.49 -15.35
CA LEU A 226 -6.94 -2.90 -15.20
C LEU A 226 -6.46 -3.51 -16.53
N ASP A 227 -7.05 -3.10 -17.66
CA ASP A 227 -6.64 -3.55 -19.00
C ASP A 227 -5.20 -3.13 -19.34
N ILE A 228 -4.76 -1.94 -18.88
CA ILE A 228 -3.40 -1.44 -19.15
C ILE A 228 -2.38 -1.76 -18.05
N MET A 229 -2.84 -2.10 -16.83
CA MET A 229 -2.00 -2.24 -15.65
C MET A 229 -0.80 -3.19 -15.85
N PRO A 230 -0.93 -4.38 -16.48
CA PRO A 230 0.23 -5.25 -16.72
C PRO A 230 1.30 -4.58 -17.59
N LYS A 231 0.89 -3.88 -18.64
CA LYS A 231 1.84 -3.19 -19.54
C LYS A 231 2.44 -1.95 -18.88
N TYR A 232 1.65 -1.24 -18.10
CA TYR A 232 2.11 -0.14 -17.27
C TYR A 232 3.20 -0.59 -16.29
N ALA A 233 2.99 -1.70 -15.58
CA ALA A 233 3.95 -2.25 -14.64
C ALA A 233 5.30 -2.54 -15.31
N GLU A 234 5.29 -3.12 -16.51
CA GLU A 234 6.48 -3.39 -17.30
C GLU A 234 7.16 -2.09 -17.82
N ASP A 235 6.43 -1.29 -18.59
CA ASP A 235 7.01 -0.19 -19.38
C ASP A 235 7.38 1.03 -18.52
N CYS A 236 6.57 1.32 -17.50
CA CYS A 236 6.80 2.42 -16.58
C CYS A 236 7.67 2.00 -15.39
N SER A 237 8.08 0.72 -15.31
CA SER A 237 8.72 0.14 -14.14
C SER A 237 7.88 0.41 -12.89
N GLY A 238 6.60 0.04 -12.93
CA GLY A 238 5.68 0.23 -11.81
C GLY A 238 6.26 -0.36 -10.53
N GLU A 239 6.10 0.35 -9.41
CA GLU A 239 6.79 -0.04 -8.18
C GLU A 239 6.37 -1.42 -7.71
N GLY A 240 7.34 -2.26 -7.33
CA GLY A 240 7.07 -3.64 -6.93
C GLY A 240 6.27 -4.41 -7.98
N GLY A 241 6.42 -4.08 -9.27
CA GLY A 241 5.64 -4.68 -10.35
C GLY A 241 4.13 -4.37 -10.32
N MET A 242 3.68 -3.42 -9.49
CA MET A 242 2.27 -3.13 -9.20
C MET A 242 1.53 -4.24 -8.42
N HIS A 243 2.25 -5.12 -7.73
CA HIS A 243 1.65 -6.17 -6.90
C HIS A 243 0.75 -5.60 -5.78
N ASP A 244 1.19 -4.53 -5.10
CA ASP A 244 0.41 -3.83 -4.08
C ASP A 244 -0.92 -3.28 -4.63
N THR A 245 -0.88 -2.79 -5.87
CA THR A 245 -2.02 -2.19 -6.58
C THR A 245 -2.97 -3.26 -7.07
N ALA A 246 -2.45 -4.41 -7.53
CA ALA A 246 -3.27 -5.57 -7.81
C ALA A 246 -3.96 -6.12 -6.54
N MET A 247 -3.28 -6.14 -5.39
CA MET A 247 -3.91 -6.48 -4.11
C MET A 247 -5.02 -5.48 -3.75
N LEU A 248 -4.79 -4.18 -3.95
CA LEU A 248 -5.81 -3.14 -3.73
C LEU A 248 -7.07 -3.40 -4.55
N PHE A 249 -6.93 -3.57 -5.87
CA PHE A 249 -8.09 -3.79 -6.72
C PHE A 249 -8.73 -5.15 -6.48
N GLY A 250 -7.97 -6.20 -6.15
CA GLY A 250 -8.52 -7.50 -5.75
C GLY A 250 -9.41 -7.37 -4.51
N LEU A 251 -8.96 -6.59 -3.52
CA LEU A 251 -9.73 -6.26 -2.32
C LEU A 251 -11.00 -5.45 -2.64
N LEU A 252 -10.95 -4.56 -3.63
CA LEU A 252 -12.06 -3.69 -4.03
C LEU A 252 -13.12 -4.39 -4.91
N GLY A 253 -12.88 -5.62 -5.36
CA GLY A 253 -13.78 -6.36 -6.24
C GLY A 253 -13.40 -6.36 -7.73
N TRP A 254 -12.15 -6.00 -8.02
CA TRP A 254 -11.51 -6.06 -9.34
C TRP A 254 -12.29 -5.32 -10.43
N ASP A 255 -12.76 -6.05 -11.46
CA ASP A 255 -13.46 -5.51 -12.63
C ASP A 255 -14.91 -5.05 -12.33
N LYS A 256 -15.41 -5.35 -11.12
CA LYS A 256 -16.72 -4.87 -10.63
C LYS A 256 -16.62 -3.60 -9.80
N TYR A 257 -15.40 -3.11 -9.56
CA TYR A 257 -15.21 -1.88 -8.81
C TYR A 257 -15.48 -0.67 -9.71
N GLU A 258 -16.39 0.20 -9.28
CA GLU A 258 -16.82 1.40 -10.02
C GLU A 258 -16.61 2.70 -9.20
N GLY A 259 -15.83 2.63 -8.13
CA GLY A 259 -15.62 3.76 -7.24
C GLY A 259 -14.72 4.84 -7.84
N GLU A 260 -15.12 6.10 -7.66
CA GLU A 260 -14.35 7.28 -8.04
C GLU A 260 -13.36 7.66 -6.94
N ALA A 261 -12.07 7.56 -7.22
CA ALA A 261 -11.02 7.74 -6.22
C ALA A 261 -10.82 9.21 -5.84
N GLU A 262 -10.58 9.47 -4.55
CA GLU A 262 -10.29 10.79 -4.01
C GLU A 262 -8.78 11.00 -3.89
N ILE A 263 -8.27 12.06 -4.53
CA ILE A 263 -6.85 12.42 -4.47
C ILE A 263 -6.58 13.24 -3.20
N MET A 264 -5.82 12.66 -2.28
CA MET A 264 -5.45 13.28 -1.00
C MET A 264 -4.22 14.18 -1.11
N THR A 265 -3.36 13.89 -2.09
CA THR A 265 -2.17 14.70 -2.43
C THR A 265 -2.05 14.78 -3.94
N GLU A 266 -1.90 16.00 -4.47
CA GLU A 266 -1.61 16.22 -5.89
C GLU A 266 -0.37 15.43 -6.33
N TYR A 267 -0.39 14.92 -7.57
CA TYR A 267 0.74 14.17 -8.12
C TYR A 267 2.05 14.95 -7.99
N PHE A 268 3.11 14.28 -7.54
CA PHE A 268 4.43 14.89 -7.46
C PHE A 268 5.55 13.91 -7.83
N PRO A 269 6.62 14.38 -8.50
CA PRO A 269 7.83 13.58 -8.68
C PRO A 269 8.70 13.52 -7.41
N SER A 270 9.33 12.38 -7.17
CA SER A 270 10.39 12.24 -6.19
C SER A 270 11.48 11.29 -6.65
N SER A 271 12.70 11.78 -6.86
CA SER A 271 13.87 10.95 -7.20
C SER A 271 13.65 10.05 -8.44
N GLY A 272 12.94 10.57 -9.45
CA GLY A 272 12.65 9.84 -10.69
C GLY A 272 11.32 9.11 -10.75
N THR A 273 10.57 9.06 -9.64
CA THR A 273 9.36 8.22 -9.50
C THR A 273 8.10 9.06 -9.25
N GLY A 274 6.95 8.56 -9.70
CA GLY A 274 5.66 9.26 -9.62
C GLY A 274 4.89 8.94 -8.35
N GLN A 275 4.49 9.95 -7.58
CA GLN A 275 3.92 9.74 -6.24
C GLN A 275 2.48 10.22 -6.14
N CYS A 276 1.71 9.55 -5.30
CA CYS A 276 0.33 9.93 -4.98
C CYS A 276 -0.07 9.45 -3.58
N ASN A 277 -1.10 10.09 -3.03
CA ASN A 277 -1.93 9.55 -1.95
C ASN A 277 -3.38 9.57 -2.44
N VAL A 278 -4.02 8.41 -2.50
CA VAL A 278 -5.34 8.24 -3.12
C VAL A 278 -6.19 7.35 -2.24
N VAL A 279 -7.39 7.79 -1.90
CA VAL A 279 -8.39 7.01 -1.17
C VAL A 279 -9.43 6.48 -2.15
N PHE A 280 -9.75 5.20 -2.02
CA PHE A 280 -10.72 4.51 -2.86
C PHE A 280 -12.02 4.33 -2.05
N PRO A 281 -13.16 4.89 -2.50
CA PRO A 281 -14.42 4.70 -1.80
C PRO A 281 -14.81 3.23 -1.80
N LEU A 282 -15.36 2.76 -0.69
CA LEU A 282 -15.81 1.38 -0.55
C LEU A 282 -17.27 1.27 -0.98
N MET A 283 -17.56 0.36 -1.90
CA MET A 283 -18.93 0.13 -2.36
C MET A 283 -19.73 -0.55 -1.24
N PRO A 284 -21.01 -0.17 -1.02
CA PRO A 284 -21.86 -0.84 -0.04
C PRO A 284 -21.89 -2.35 -0.32
N SER A 285 -21.68 -3.18 0.71
CA SER A 285 -21.87 -4.62 0.53
C SER A 285 -23.30 -4.89 0.06
N GLU A 286 -23.48 -5.66 -1.01
CA GLU A 286 -24.80 -6.16 -1.40
C GLU A 286 -25.51 -6.70 -0.16
N LYS A 287 -26.68 -6.14 0.16
CA LYS A 287 -27.53 -6.70 1.22
C LYS A 287 -27.84 -8.14 0.82
N PRO A 288 -27.83 -9.11 1.75
CA PRO A 288 -28.33 -10.44 1.45
C PRO A 288 -29.74 -10.33 0.89
N ASP A 289 -29.96 -10.90 -0.29
CA ASP A 289 -31.27 -10.98 -0.90
C ASP A 289 -32.13 -11.93 -0.06
N TYR A 290 -32.89 -11.35 0.88
CA TYR A 290 -33.92 -12.06 1.63
C TYR A 290 -35.20 -12.13 0.81
N THR A 291 -35.14 -12.58 -0.44
CA THR A 291 -36.33 -13.03 -1.17
C THR A 291 -36.78 -14.36 -0.57
N VAL A 292 -37.55 -14.26 0.51
CA VAL A 292 -38.36 -15.36 1.01
C VAL A 292 -39.44 -15.62 -0.06
N HIS A 293 -39.25 -16.67 -0.86
CA HIS A 293 -40.32 -17.19 -1.69
C HIS A 293 -41.46 -17.67 -0.79
N PRO A 294 -42.67 -17.10 -0.88
CA PRO A 294 -43.83 -17.66 -0.19
C PRO A 294 -44.14 -19.03 -0.81
N VAL A 295 -44.31 -20.03 0.06
CA VAL A 295 -44.83 -21.36 -0.27
C VAL A 295 -46.30 -21.27 -0.65
#